data_AF-A0A2Z6ZTS2-F1
#
_entry.id   AF-A0A2Z6ZTS2-F1
#
_cell.length_a   1.000
_cell.length_b   1.000
_cell.length_c   1.000
_cell.angle_alpha   90.00
_cell.angle_beta   90.00
_cell.angle_gamma   90.00
#
_symmetry.space_group_name_H-M   'P 1'
#
loop_
_entity.id
_entity.type
_entity.pdbx_description
1 polymer ?
#
loop_
_entity_poly.entity_id
_entity_poly.type
_entity_poly.pdbx_seq_one_letter_code
_entity_poly.pdbx_strand_id
1 'polypeptide(L)'
;MASRLNAIQKDAEATKEALSHQLLEFQSQAQENHNVIHAQLSELVDYIHRGSADKKGESGSRGLQQPSNVQVSASSERTPTFDQRVEMAQRHIVHTVLDADANRDLFARQDAAERDRERRRREARALKRRRRD
;
A
#
# COMPACT_ATOMS: atom_id res chain seq x y z
N MET A 1 15.79 40.16 -11.63
CA MET A 1 14.47 39.73 -11.14
C MET A 1 13.92 38.54 -11.93
N ALA A 2 13.95 38.55 -13.27
CA ALA A 2 13.46 37.45 -14.12
C ALA A 2 14.01 36.05 -13.77
N SER A 3 15.32 35.92 -13.48
CA SER A 3 15.93 34.63 -13.14
C SER A 3 15.41 34.02 -11.82
N ARG A 4 15.04 34.84 -10.83
CA ARG A 4 14.44 34.35 -9.58
C ARG A 4 13.01 33.88 -9.77
N LEU A 5 12.23 34.59 -10.60
CA LEU A 5 10.87 34.19 -10.94
C LEU A 5 10.85 32.85 -11.70
N ASN A 6 11.79 32.65 -12.61
CA ASN A 6 11.90 31.39 -13.35
C ASN A 6 12.29 30.20 -12.45
N ALA A 7 13.19 30.42 -11.49
CA ALA A 7 13.54 29.40 -10.49
C ALA A 7 12.33 29.02 -9.61
N ILE A 8 11.57 30.00 -9.12
CA ILE A 8 10.37 29.76 -8.31
C ILE A 8 9.31 29.00 -9.11
N GLN A 9 9.13 29.35 -10.39
CA GLN A 9 8.20 28.65 -11.26
C GLN A 9 8.59 27.17 -11.44
N LYS A 10 9.88 26.90 -11.67
CA LYS A 10 10.38 25.53 -11.82
C LYS A 10 10.21 24.70 -10.55
N ASP A 11 10.47 25.30 -9.39
CA ASP A 11 10.27 24.62 -8.10
C ASP A 11 8.76 24.37 -7.83
N ALA A 12 7.90 25.33 -8.16
CA ALA A 12 6.44 25.17 -8.06
C ALA A 12 5.92 24.06 -8.98
N GLU A 13 6.48 23.93 -10.18
CA GLU A 13 6.12 22.89 -11.13
C GLU A 13 6.60 21.51 -10.67
N ALA A 14 7.85 21.40 -10.20
CA ALA A 14 8.40 20.17 -9.64
C ALA A 14 7.62 19.70 -8.40
N THR A 15 7.24 20.63 -7.51
CA THR A 15 6.43 20.30 -6.33
C THR A 15 5.01 19.88 -6.71
N LYS A 16 4.40 20.52 -7.71
CA LYS A 16 3.10 20.10 -8.25
C LYS A 16 3.16 18.69 -8.84
N GLU A 17 4.20 18.40 -9.63
CA GLU A 17 4.39 17.07 -10.22
C GLU A 17 4.58 16.01 -9.13
N ALA A 18 5.43 16.27 -8.14
CA ALA A 18 5.65 15.36 -7.01
C ALA A 18 4.35 15.06 -6.24
N LEU A 19 3.55 16.09 -5.93
CA LEU A 19 2.25 15.91 -5.27
C LEU A 19 1.25 15.15 -6.15
N SER A 20 1.25 15.41 -7.46
CA SER A 20 0.37 14.71 -8.40
C SER A 20 0.70 13.22 -8.47
N HIS A 21 2.00 12.88 -8.49
CA HIS A 21 2.44 11.49 -8.45
C HIS A 21 2.05 10.79 -7.15
N GLN A 22 2.26 11.42 -5.99
CA GLN A 22 1.86 10.85 -4.70
C GLN A 22 0.34 10.63 -4.62
N LEU A 23 -0.46 11.56 -5.14
CA LEU A 23 -1.91 11.42 -5.16
C LEU A 23 -2.35 10.27 -6.06
N LEU A 24 -1.73 10.10 -7.23
CA LEU A 24 -2.04 9.02 -8.16
C LEU A 24 -1.69 7.65 -7.55
N GLU A 25 -0.53 7.54 -6.91
CA GLU A 25 -0.09 6.31 -6.24
C GLU A 25 -1.04 5.94 -5.09
N PHE A 26 -1.43 6.93 -4.27
CA PHE A 26 -2.43 6.74 -3.22
C PHE A 26 -3.78 6.27 -3.76
N GLN A 27 -4.27 6.88 -4.84
CA GLN A 27 -5.51 6.48 -5.49
C GLN A 27 -5.43 5.06 -6.06
N SER A 28 -4.31 4.71 -6.69
CA SER A 28 -4.08 3.35 -7.21
C SER A 28 -4.17 2.32 -6.10
N GLN A 29 -3.50 2.55 -4.97
CA GLN A 29 -3.51 1.64 -3.84
C GLN A 29 -4.90 1.56 -3.17
N ALA A 30 -5.59 2.69 -3.03
CA ALA A 30 -6.95 2.71 -2.50
C ALA A 30 -7.92 1.94 -3.42
N GLN A 31 -7.75 2.05 -4.74
CA GLN A 31 -8.57 1.32 -5.71
C GLN A 31 -8.30 -0.19 -5.67
N GLU A 32 -7.04 -0.60 -5.54
CA GLU A 32 -6.67 -2.00 -5.37
C GLU A 32 -7.30 -2.58 -4.09
N ASN A 33 -7.17 -1.87 -2.97
CA ASN A 33 -7.78 -2.26 -1.70
C ASN A 33 -9.31 -2.39 -1.80
N HIS A 34 -9.96 -1.44 -2.47
CA HIS A 34 -11.39 -1.49 -2.72
C HIS A 34 -11.77 -2.75 -3.51
N ASN A 35 -11.02 -3.08 -4.57
CA ASN A 35 -11.28 -4.25 -5.39
C ASN A 35 -11.14 -5.56 -4.60
N VAL A 36 -10.11 -5.66 -3.75
CA VAL A 36 -9.90 -6.83 -2.88
C VAL A 36 -11.07 -7.00 -1.90
N ILE A 37 -11.47 -5.94 -1.20
CA ILE A 37 -12.58 -5.98 -0.25
C ILE A 37 -13.88 -6.31 -0.98
N HIS A 38 -14.13 -5.70 -2.13
CA HIS A 38 -15.33 -5.96 -2.93
C HIS A 38 -15.41 -7.43 -3.37
N ALA A 39 -14.31 -8.02 -3.84
CA ALA A 39 -14.26 -9.42 -4.23
C ALA A 39 -14.55 -10.35 -3.04
N GLN A 40 -13.97 -10.08 -1.86
CA GLN A 40 -14.22 -10.85 -0.65
C GLN A 40 -15.68 -10.76 -0.18
N LEU A 41 -16.27 -9.56 -0.21
CA LEU A 41 -17.67 -9.37 0.14
C LEU A 41 -18.60 -10.09 -0.85
N SER A 42 -18.27 -10.06 -2.14
CA SER A 42 -19.01 -10.80 -3.17
C SER A 42 -18.96 -12.31 -2.90
N GLU A 43 -17.78 -12.87 -2.61
CA GLU A 43 -17.61 -14.29 -2.26
C GLU A 43 -18.39 -14.67 -0.99
N LEU A 44 -18.42 -13.80 0.02
CA LEU A 44 -19.19 -14.03 1.25
C LEU A 44 -20.69 -14.04 0.98
N VAL A 45 -21.18 -13.09 0.18
CA VAL A 45 -22.59 -13.01 -0.23
C VAL A 45 -22.98 -14.28 -0.98
N ASP A 46 -22.16 -14.73 -1.93
CA ASP A 46 -22.39 -15.97 -2.68
C ASP A 46 -22.38 -17.21 -1.76
N TYR A 47 -21.47 -17.24 -0.78
CA TYR A 47 -21.42 -18.31 0.22
C TYR A 47 -22.69 -18.39 1.06
N ILE A 48 -23.23 -17.25 1.52
CA ILE A 48 -24.49 -17.18 2.27
C ILE A 48 -25.66 -17.62 1.39
N HIS A 49 -25.73 -17.14 0.14
CA HIS A 49 -26.76 -17.56 -0.80
C HIS A 49 -26.72 -19.07 -1.05
N ARG A 50 -25.52 -19.65 -1.25
CA ARG A 50 -25.34 -21.10 -1.40
C ARG A 50 -25.77 -21.87 -0.16
N GLY A 51 -25.34 -21.44 1.04
CA GLY A 51 -25.73 -22.06 2.30
C GLY A 51 -27.22 -21.92 2.65
N SER A 52 -27.92 -20.96 2.05
CA SER A 52 -29.37 -20.76 2.21
C SER A 52 -30.21 -21.59 1.23
N ALA A 53 -29.70 -21.89 0.03
CA ALA A 53 -30.37 -22.76 -0.96
C ALA A 53 -30.37 -24.24 -0.54
N ASP A 54 -29.30 -24.72 0.10
CA ASP A 54 -29.18 -26.11 0.60
C ASP A 54 -29.99 -26.38 1.90
N LYS A 55 -30.68 -25.38 2.47
CA LYS A 55 -31.49 -25.56 3.70
C LYS A 55 -32.89 -26.16 3.43
N LYS A 56 -33.22 -26.50 2.18
CA LYS A 56 -34.51 -27.09 1.78
C LYS A 56 -34.48 -28.58 1.45
N GLY A 57 -33.35 -29.27 1.56
CA GLY A 57 -33.30 -30.71 1.39
C GLY A 57 -31.91 -31.29 1.57
N GLU A 58 -31.78 -32.18 2.55
CA GLU A 58 -30.62 -33.03 2.84
C GLU A 58 -29.33 -32.32 3.33
N SER A 59 -29.13 -32.38 4.65
CA SER A 59 -27.79 -32.59 5.24
C SER A 59 -27.13 -33.78 4.55
N GLY A 60 -26.36 -33.52 3.49
CA GLY A 60 -25.68 -34.55 2.72
C GLY A 60 -24.29 -34.07 2.34
N SER A 61 -23.29 -34.63 3.01
CA SER A 61 -21.86 -34.54 2.69
C SER A 61 -21.56 -35.00 1.25
N ARG A 62 -21.88 -34.18 0.24
CA ARG A 62 -21.60 -34.48 -1.17
C ARG A 62 -20.87 -33.33 -1.84
N GLY A 63 -19.54 -33.49 -1.85
CA GLY A 63 -18.69 -33.11 -2.98
C GLY A 63 -18.55 -31.61 -3.25
N LEU A 64 -17.45 -31.05 -2.77
CA LEU A 64 -16.82 -29.88 -3.37
C LEU A 64 -16.69 -30.10 -4.89
N GLN A 65 -17.56 -29.50 -5.69
CA GLN A 65 -17.33 -29.40 -7.13
C GLN A 65 -16.29 -28.31 -7.37
N GLN A 66 -15.06 -28.76 -7.65
CA GLN A 66 -14.00 -27.93 -8.18
C GLN A 66 -14.43 -27.30 -9.51
N PRO A 67 -14.15 -26.01 -9.75
CA PRO A 67 -14.28 -25.43 -11.07
C PRO A 67 -13.22 -26.03 -11.99
N SER A 68 -13.70 -26.70 -13.03
CA SER A 68 -13.04 -27.08 -14.29
C SER A 68 -11.51 -26.89 -14.38
N ASN A 69 -10.85 -28.02 -14.22
CA ASN A 69 -9.56 -28.43 -14.76
C ASN A 69 -9.14 -27.67 -16.05
N VAL A 70 -8.28 -26.65 -15.94
CA VAL A 70 -7.31 -26.30 -16.98
C VAL A 70 -6.00 -26.92 -16.54
N GLN A 71 -5.64 -28.02 -17.20
CA GLN A 71 -4.40 -28.75 -16.96
C GLN A 71 -3.20 -27.85 -17.25
N VAL A 72 -2.50 -27.43 -16.20
CA VAL A 72 -1.05 -27.25 -16.28
C VAL A 72 -0.44 -28.04 -15.15
N SER A 73 0.27 -29.09 -15.56
CA SER A 73 0.92 -30.08 -14.74
C SER A 73 1.95 -29.49 -13.78
N ALA A 74 2.05 -30.15 -12.62
CA ALA A 74 3.21 -30.20 -11.73
C ALA A 74 3.53 -28.93 -10.91
N SER A 75 2.78 -28.71 -9.83
CA SER A 75 3.35 -28.78 -8.48
C SER A 75 2.24 -28.67 -7.43
N SER A 76 2.45 -29.38 -6.34
CA SER A 76 1.55 -29.55 -5.21
C SER A 76 1.26 -28.25 -4.47
N GLU A 77 0.27 -27.48 -4.91
CA GLU A 77 -0.31 -26.41 -4.09
C GLU A 77 -1.80 -26.65 -3.95
N ARG A 78 -2.14 -27.21 -2.79
CA ARG A 78 -3.50 -27.33 -2.27
C ARG A 78 -4.14 -25.95 -2.35
N THR A 79 -5.09 -25.74 -3.27
CA THR A 79 -5.85 -24.49 -3.35
C THR A 79 -6.34 -24.14 -1.94
N PRO A 80 -5.88 -23.03 -1.35
CA PRO A 80 -6.15 -22.72 0.06
C PRO A 80 -7.65 -22.62 0.27
N THR A 81 -8.16 -23.16 1.38
CA THR A 81 -9.59 -23.06 1.71
C THR A 81 -10.01 -21.60 1.88
N PHE A 82 -11.33 -21.31 1.85
CA PHE A 82 -11.82 -19.95 2.06
C PHE A 82 -11.24 -19.32 3.34
N ASP A 83 -11.26 -20.05 4.46
CA ASP A 83 -10.67 -19.61 5.72
C ASP A 83 -9.17 -19.30 5.59
N GLN A 84 -8.42 -20.13 4.87
CA GLN A 84 -6.99 -19.90 4.62
C GLN A 84 -6.75 -18.67 3.75
N ARG A 85 -7.61 -18.41 2.74
CA ARG A 85 -7.50 -17.21 1.90
C ARG A 85 -7.83 -15.94 2.66
N VAL A 86 -8.84 -15.99 3.54
CA VAL A 86 -9.17 -14.88 4.45
C VAL A 86 -8.02 -14.60 5.41
N GLU A 87 -7.43 -15.64 5.99
CA GLU A 87 -6.31 -15.52 6.92
C GLU A 87 -5.04 -14.99 6.22
N MET A 88 -4.76 -15.43 5.00
CA MET A 88 -3.68 -14.90 4.17
C MET A 88 -3.91 -13.43 3.81
N ALA A 89 -5.14 -13.06 3.43
CA ALA A 89 -5.47 -11.68 3.10
C ALA A 89 -5.39 -10.76 4.32
N GLN A 90 -5.86 -11.21 5.50
CA GLN A 90 -5.70 -10.48 6.75
C GLN A 90 -4.22 -10.26 7.08
N ARG A 91 -3.38 -11.30 6.97
CA ARG A 91 -1.93 -11.18 7.16
C ARG A 91 -1.30 -10.20 6.19
N HIS A 92 -1.70 -10.25 4.92
CA HIS A 92 -1.19 -9.35 3.89
C HIS A 92 -1.54 -7.89 4.19
N ILE A 93 -2.81 -7.61 4.53
CA ILE A 93 -3.28 -6.26 4.88
C ILE A 93 -2.52 -5.70 6.09
N VAL A 94 -2.34 -6.51 7.15
CA VAL A 94 -1.59 -6.08 8.34
C VAL A 94 -0.13 -5.76 8.00
N HIS A 95 0.51 -6.58 7.17
CA HIS A 95 1.88 -6.35 6.72
C HIS A 95 2.00 -5.05 5.92
N THR A 96 1.10 -4.80 4.97
CA THR A 96 1.11 -3.59 4.15
C THR A 96 0.92 -2.32 4.99
N VAL A 97 0.05 -2.35 6.01
CA VAL A 97 -0.15 -1.20 6.91
C VAL A 97 1.07 -0.96 7.80
N LEU A 98 1.67 -2.01 8.35
CA LEU A 98 2.88 -1.91 9.16
C LEU A 98 4.08 -1.39 8.35
N ASP A 99 4.23 -1.81 7.10
CA ASP A 99 5.28 -1.32 6.20
C ASP A 99 5.09 0.17 5.87
N ALA A 100 3.84 0.61 5.66
CA ALA A 100 3.53 2.02 5.41
C ALA A 100 3.88 2.90 6.62
N ASP A 101 3.57 2.45 7.85
CA ASP A 101 3.93 3.14 9.08
C ASP A 101 5.45 3.15 9.32
N ALA A 102 6.14 2.04 9.06
CA ALA A 102 7.60 1.96 9.15
C ALA A 102 8.30 2.89 8.16
N ASN A 103 7.79 2.99 6.92
CA ASN A 103 8.30 3.91 5.91
C ASN A 103 8.09 5.37 6.31
N ARG A 104 6.94 5.70 6.89
CA ARG A 104 6.65 7.05 7.41
C ARG A 104 7.64 7.48 8.49
N ASP A 105 7.97 6.59 9.42
CA ASP A 105 8.97 6.84 10.46
C ASP A 105 10.38 7.01 9.89
N LEU A 106 10.73 6.25 8.86
CA LEU A 106 12.03 6.37 8.19
C LEU A 106 12.19 7.73 7.51
N PHE A 107 11.18 8.21 6.79
CA PHE A 107 11.19 9.54 6.16
C PHE A 107 11.26 10.65 7.21
N ALA A 108 10.50 10.56 8.30
CA ALA A 108 10.57 11.53 9.40
C ALA A 108 11.96 11.60 10.05
N ARG A 109 12.67 10.47 10.16
CA ARG A 109 14.05 10.42 10.66
C ARG A 109 15.06 11.04 9.68
N GLN A 110 14.88 10.82 8.38
CA GLN A 110 15.72 11.46 7.36
C GLN A 110 15.58 12.99 7.39
N ASP A 111 14.36 13.50 7.45
CA ASP A 111 14.08 14.94 7.58
C ASP A 111 14.72 15.55 8.82
N ALA A 112 14.65 14.85 9.96
CA ALA A 112 15.28 15.31 11.20
C ALA A 112 16.82 15.34 11.07
N ALA A 113 17.42 14.32 10.46
CA ALA A 113 18.85 14.26 10.21
C ALA A 113 19.32 15.33 9.21
N GLU A 114 18.51 15.66 8.20
CA GLU A 114 18.83 16.72 7.23
C GLU A 114 18.81 18.11 7.89
N ARG A 115 17.81 18.40 8.73
CA ARG A 115 17.75 19.65 9.51
C ARG A 115 18.94 19.80 10.45
N ASP A 116 19.40 18.72 11.09
CA ASP A 116 20.59 18.74 11.95
C ASP A 116 21.88 19.02 11.15
N ARG A 117 22.04 18.39 9.98
CA ARG A 117 23.16 18.70 9.07
C ARG A 117 23.14 20.15 8.61
N GLU A 118 21.96 20.70 8.33
CA GLU A 118 21.82 22.09 7.92
C GLU A 118 22.17 23.06 9.06
N ARG A 119 21.74 22.77 10.30
CA ARG A 119 22.16 23.53 11.49
C ARG A 119 23.68 23.57 11.63
N ARG A 120 24.34 22.41 11.59
CA ARG A 120 25.82 22.34 11.68
C ARG A 120 26.51 23.13 10.57
N ARG A 121 25.98 23.11 9.34
CA ARG A 121 26.49 23.93 8.23
C ARG A 121 26.35 25.44 8.51
N ARG A 122 25.21 25.88 9.06
CA ARG A 122 24.98 27.29 9.41
C ARG A 122 25.92 27.74 10.53
N GLU A 123 26.09 26.92 11.56
CA GLU A 123 27.01 27.20 12.68
C GLU A 123 28.47 27.27 12.23
N ALA A 124 28.92 26.32 11.40
CA ALA A 124 30.27 26.35 10.83
C ALA A 124 30.52 27.59 9.97
N ARG A 125 29.50 28.06 9.22
CA ARG A 125 29.58 29.31 8.45
C ARG A 125 29.65 30.54 9.37
N ALA A 126 28.86 30.56 10.44
CA ALA A 126 28.88 31.65 11.43
C ALA A 126 30.23 31.73 12.16
N LEU A 127 30.79 30.58 12.55
CA LEU A 127 32.10 30.51 13.21
C LEU A 127 33.24 31.00 12.30
N LYS A 128 33.19 30.69 11.00
CA LYS A 128 34.17 31.19 10.02
C LYS A 128 34.09 32.71 9.83
N ARG A 129 32.91 33.33 9.95
CA ARG A 129 32.75 34.79 9.87
C ARG A 129 33.37 35.48 11.08
N ARG A 130 33.08 34.98 12.28
CA ARG A 130 33.63 35.48 13.55
C ARG A 130 35.16 35.42 13.68
N ARG A 131 35.84 34.58 12.89
CA ARG A 131 37.32 34.48 12.88
C ARG A 131 37.98 35.41 11.86
N ARG A 132 37.18 36.11 11.05
CA ARG A 132 37.65 37.00 9.97
C ARG A 132 37.51 38.48 10.35
N ASP A 133 36.73 38.76 11.39
CA ASP A 133 36.67 40.03 12.11
C ASP A 133 37.75 40.04 13.20
#